data_AF-A0A151ITL0-F1
#
_entry.id   AF-A0A151ITL0-F1
#
_cell.length_a   1.000
_cell.length_b   1.000
_cell.length_c   1.000
_cell.angle_alpha   90.00
_cell.angle_beta   90.00
_cell.angle_gamma   90.00
#
_symmetry.space_group_name_H-M   'P 1'
#
loop_
_entity.id
_entity.type
_entity.pdbx_description
1 polymer ?
#
loop_
_entity_poly.entity_id
_entity_poly.type
_entity_poly.pdbx_seq_one_letter_code
_entity_poly.pdbx_strand_id
1 'polypeptide(L)' 'IESGTGNTHLNKILSAVNVPIMHTSVFKRYEKKVGAAIEELAKESCLENLKLEREMTIEKECLRSNKLE' A
#
# COMPACT_ATOMS: atom_id res chain seq x y z
N ILE A 1 -6.30 -9.29 -9.17
CA ILE A 1 -6.16 -8.71 -7.81
C ILE A 1 -7.48 -8.96 -7.10
N GLU A 2 -7.55 -9.95 -6.19
CA GLU A 2 -8.77 -10.33 -5.46
C GLU A 2 -8.58 -10.23 -3.92
N SER A 3 -7.72 -9.33 -3.45
CA SER A 3 -7.50 -9.10 -2.01
C SER A 3 -8.01 -7.72 -1.55
N GLY A 4 -9.17 -7.32 -2.09
CA GLY A 4 -9.81 -6.06 -1.70
C GLY A 4 -10.58 -6.19 -0.38
N THR A 5 -10.53 -5.15 0.46
CA THR A 5 -11.44 -5.03 1.61
C THR A 5 -12.85 -4.76 1.07
N GLY A 6 -13.68 -5.79 0.96
CA GLY A 6 -15.05 -5.65 0.46
C GLY A 6 -15.99 -4.95 1.45
N ASN A 7 -17.19 -4.56 0.98
CA ASN A 7 -18.22 -3.90 1.79
C ASN A 7 -18.53 -4.65 3.10
N THR A 8 -18.60 -5.99 3.08
CA THR A 8 -18.81 -6.80 4.28
C THR A 8 -17.69 -6.64 5.30
N HIS A 9 -16.44 -6.56 4.86
CA HIS A 9 -15.29 -6.38 5.74
C HIS A 9 -15.32 -4.99 6.37
N LEU A 10 -15.61 -3.95 5.58
CA LEU A 10 -15.80 -2.60 6.09
C LEU A 10 -16.93 -2.54 7.12
N ASN A 11 -18.08 -3.16 6.82
CA ASN A 11 -19.23 -3.14 7.73
C ASN A 11 -18.95 -3.85 9.05
N LYS A 12 -18.13 -4.91 9.08
CA LYS A 12 -17.66 -5.52 10.33
C LYS A 12 -16.89 -4.51 11.19
N ILE A 13 -16.01 -3.72 10.57
CA ILE A 13 -15.24 -2.67 11.26
C ILE A 13 -16.18 -1.57 11.78
N LEU A 14 -17.10 -1.08 10.94
CA LEU A 14 -18.06 -0.04 11.32
C LEU A 14 -18.91 -0.48 12.51
N SER A 15 -19.39 -1.72 12.51
CA SER A 15 -20.14 -2.29 13.63
C SER A 15 -19.31 -2.36 14.92
N ALA A 16 -18.01 -2.70 14.83
CA ALA A 16 -17.13 -2.76 15.99
C ALA A 16 -16.92 -1.38 16.66
N VAL A 17 -17.07 -0.28 15.90
CA VAL A 17 -16.98 1.09 16.42
C VAL A 17 -18.35 1.77 16.57
N ASN A 18 -19.44 0.99 16.57
CA ASN A 18 -20.83 1.45 16.70
C ASN A 18 -21.25 2.52 15.65
N VAL A 19 -20.71 2.41 14.44
CA VAL A 19 -21.08 3.24 13.29
C VAL A 19 -22.07 2.47 12.40
N PRO A 20 -23.11 3.13 11.85
CA PRO A 20 -24.06 2.48 10.95
C PRO A 20 -23.39 1.83 9.74
N ILE A 21 -23.93 0.69 9.32
CA ILE A 21 -23.41 -0.04 8.16
C ILE A 21 -23.55 0.79 6.88
N MET A 22 -22.58 0.62 5.98
CA MET A 22 -22.56 1.27 4.69
C MET A 22 -23.21 0.38 3.63
N HIS A 23 -24.17 0.94 2.88
CA HIS A 23 -24.76 0.24 1.75
C HIS A 23 -23.74 0.03 0.61
N THR A 24 -23.83 -1.09 -0.09
CA THR A 24 -22.88 -1.49 -1.14
C THR A 24 -22.73 -0.45 -2.25
N SER A 25 -23.82 0.23 -2.66
CA SER A 25 -23.76 1.27 -3.70
C SER A 25 -22.93 2.47 -3.28
N VAL A 26 -23.02 2.87 -2.01
CA VAL A 26 -22.23 3.96 -1.43
C VAL A 26 -20.77 3.53 -1.34
N PHE A 27 -20.52 2.32 -0.84
CA PHE A 27 -19.19 1.74 -0.78
C PHE A 27 -18.50 1.73 -2.15
N LYS A 28 -19.16 1.21 -3.20
CA LYS A 28 -18.60 1.15 -4.56
C LYS A 28 -18.27 2.53 -5.13
N ARG A 29 -19.03 3.56 -4.76
CA ARG A 29 -18.75 4.93 -5.18
C ARG A 29 -17.44 5.45 -4.55
N TYR A 30 -17.23 5.17 -3.27
CA TYR A 30 -16.01 5.59 -2.57
C TYR A 30 -14.81 4.72 -2.92
N GLU A 31 -14.99 3.41 -3.09
CA GLU A 31 -13.96 2.49 -3.58
C GLU A 31 -13.36 3.01 -4.90
N LYS A 32 -14.19 3.45 -5.85
CA LYS A 32 -13.72 4.06 -7.10
C LYS A 32 -13.00 5.39 -6.91
N LYS A 33 -13.46 6.24 -5.98
CA LYS A 33 -12.84 7.55 -5.71
C LYS A 33 -11.47 7.40 -5.04
N VAL A 34 -11.37 6.50 -4.08
CA VAL A 34 -10.16 6.30 -3.27
C VAL A 34 -9.17 5.37 -4.00
N GLY A 35 -9.64 4.53 -4.91
CA GLY A 35 -8.82 3.58 -5.66
C GLY A 35 -7.63 4.23 -6.37
N ALA A 36 -7.81 5.36 -7.03
CA ALA A 36 -6.72 6.06 -7.73
C ALA A 36 -5.61 6.52 -6.76
N ALA A 37 -6.00 7.04 -5.59
CA ALA A 37 -5.03 7.45 -4.56
C ALA A 37 -4.28 6.25 -3.94
N ILE A 38 -4.97 5.12 -3.78
CA ILE A 38 -4.33 3.88 -3.31
C ILE A 38 -3.30 3.37 -4.34
N GLU A 39 -3.66 3.40 -5.63
CA GLU A 39 -2.77 2.97 -6.72
C GLU A 39 -1.53 3.88 -6.83
N GLU A 40 -1.72 5.20 -6.70
CA GLU A 40 -0.64 6.17 -6.70
C GLU A 40 0.31 5.94 -5.52
N LEU A 41 -0.22 5.82 -4.30
CA LEU A 41 0.57 5.53 -3.11
C LEU A 41 1.34 4.20 -3.23
N ALA A 42 0.71 3.16 -3.75
CA ALA A 42 1.36 1.86 -3.95
C ALA A 42 2.53 1.98 -4.94
N LYS A 43 2.36 2.75 -6.01
CA LYS A 43 3.41 3.01 -6.99
C LYS A 43 4.57 3.80 -6.39
N GLU A 44 4.28 4.86 -5.65
CA GLU A 44 5.29 5.68 -4.98
C GLU A 44 6.11 4.85 -3.99
N SER A 45 5.44 4.07 -3.14
CA SER A 45 6.10 3.19 -2.17
C SER A 45 7.02 2.17 -2.85
N CYS A 46 6.59 1.55 -3.95
CA CYS A 46 7.45 0.64 -4.72
C CYS A 46 8.67 1.36 -5.30
N LEU A 47 8.50 2.57 -5.83
CA LEU A 47 9.60 3.34 -6.40
C LEU A 47 10.60 3.79 -5.34
N GLU A 48 10.12 4.17 -4.15
CA GLU A 48 10.97 4.53 -3.01
C GLU A 48 11.79 3.32 -2.55
N ASN A 49 11.15 2.16 -2.36
CA ASN A 49 11.85 0.95 -1.97
C ASN A 49 12.91 0.52 -2.98
N LEU A 50 12.63 0.62 -4.29
CA LEU A 50 13.62 0.31 -5.33
C LEU A 50 14.83 1.24 -5.29
N LYS A 51 14.64 2.52 -4.97
CA LYS A 51 15.75 3.46 -4.80
C LYS A 51 16.60 3.07 -3.60
N LEU A 52 15.96 2.79 -2.46
CA LEU A 52 16.64 2.36 -1.24
C LEU A 52 17.43 1.05 -1.45
N GLU A 53 16.84 0.06 -2.12
CA GLU A 53 17.50 -1.20 -2.46
C GLU A 53 18.74 -0.97 -3.34
N ARG A 54 18.64 -0.07 -4.33
CA ARG A 54 19.76 0.27 -5.20
C ARG A 54 20.89 0.94 -4.40
N GLU A 55 20.56 1.93 -3.58
CA GLU A 55 21.53 2.65 -2.75
C GLU A 55 22.27 1.71 -1.79
N MET A 56 21.52 0.85 -1.07
CA MET A 56 22.11 -0.17 -0.19
C MET A 56 23.00 -1.16 -0.94
N THR A 57 22.64 -1.50 -2.19
CA THR A 57 23.46 -2.41 -2.99
C THR A 57 24.78 -1.76 -3.38
N ILE A 58 24.75 -0.50 -3.84
CA ILE A 58 25.96 0.26 -4.18
C ILE A 58 26.86 0.42 -2.95
N GLU A 59 26.28 0.77 -1.80
CA GLU A 59 27.02 0.91 -0.54
C GLU A 59 27.71 -0.41 -0.15
N LYS A 60 26.99 -1.53 -0.22
CA LYS A 60 27.55 -2.86 0.07
C LYS A 60 28.70 -3.23 -0.85
N GLU A 61 28.57 -2.97 -2.15
CA GLU A 61 29.65 -3.25 -3.11
C GLU A 61 30.87 -2.35 -2.87
N CYS A 62 30.68 -1.06 -2.56
CA CYS A 62 31.78 -0.16 -2.23
C CYS A 62 32.52 -0.59 -0.95
N LEU A 63 31.78 -0.96 0.10
CA LEU A 63 32.35 -1.52 1.34
C LEU A 63 33.12 -2.81 1.08
N ARG A 64 32.64 -3.65 0.15
CA ARG A 64 33.31 -4.89 -0.23
C ARG A 64 34.63 -4.64 -0.95
N SER A 65 34.68 -3.66 -1.86
CA SER A 65 35.92 -3.26 -2.54
C SER A 65 36.97 -2.72 -1.56
N ASN A 66 36.56 -1.88 -0.60
CA ASN A 66 37.47 -1.31 0.41
C ASN A 66 38.02 -2.33 1.42
N LYS A 67 37.42 -3.53 1.51
CA LYS A 67 37.87 -4.61 2.41
C LYS A 67 38.87 -5.56 1.73
N LEU A 68 39.03 -5.46 0.41
CA LEU A 68 39.94 -6.26 -0.40
C LEU A 68 41.29 -5.55 -0.67
N GLU A 69 41.39 -4.27 -0.32
CA GLU A 69 42.63 -3.46 -0.26
C GLU A 69 43.21 -3.45 1.16
#